data_AF-B0TPM8-F1
#
_entry.id   AF-B0TPM8-F1
#
_cell.length_a   1.000
_cell.length_b   1.000
_cell.length_c   1.000
_cell.angle_alpha   90.00
_cell.angle_beta   90.00
_cell.angle_gamma   90.00
#
_symmetry.space_group_name_H-M   'P 1'
#
loop_
_entity.id
_entity.type
_entity.pdbx_description
1 polymer ?
#
loop_
_entity_poly.entity_id
_entity_poly.type
_entity_poly.pdbx_seq_one_letter_code
_entity_poly.pdbx_strand_id
1 'polypeptide(L)'
;MDEIVELGLSLVDKYQHAGIFRKSCRIPNNIFGSADYLALVAYPSIRSDEKRSNFKDAMLSALLKESCKTRGIRKADKTMLAQRLGLSKDMIWRDIDRAITGGTKKDGGGTKKLIDRFHSYHVFRAYDSALSDDANLTFEQVLGEISTAYESQQSKVSDSETRIENLKRTFRQSRPVLHLTWGLVESFKLKGWATDTGQLCYGVKPAIHDPSWLPEALDLAKIVLGLQLVEYESAKLNGKRLRSHKFDPQEIIYIHF
;
A
#
# COMPACT_ATOMS: atom_id res chain seq x y z
N MET A 1 -19.97 5.46 -17.40
CA MET A 1 -18.94 5.17 -16.37
C MET A 1 -19.25 3.83 -15.71
N ASP A 2 -20.51 3.58 -15.37
CA ASP A 2 -20.96 2.36 -14.68
C ASP A 2 -20.72 1.05 -15.45
N GLU A 3 -21.00 0.99 -16.76
CA GLU A 3 -20.77 -0.22 -17.57
C GLU A 3 -19.29 -0.68 -17.60
N ILE A 4 -18.35 0.27 -17.62
CA ILE A 4 -16.91 -0.03 -17.61
C ILE A 4 -16.49 -0.54 -16.23
N VAL A 5 -17.07 0.03 -15.16
CA VAL A 5 -16.83 -0.43 -13.79
C VAL A 5 -17.37 -1.85 -13.61
N GLU A 6 -18.59 -2.14 -14.06
CA GLU A 6 -19.18 -3.48 -14.02
C GLU A 6 -18.35 -4.52 -14.78
N LEU A 7 -17.91 -4.17 -15.99
CA LEU A 7 -16.98 -5.01 -16.77
C LEU A 7 -15.68 -5.24 -15.99
N GLY A 8 -15.10 -4.19 -15.42
CA GLY A 8 -13.89 -4.28 -14.62
C GLY A 8 -14.03 -5.20 -13.40
N LEU A 9 -15.13 -5.08 -12.67
CA LEU A 9 -15.43 -5.95 -11.53
C LEU A 9 -15.59 -7.42 -11.95
N SER A 10 -16.30 -7.67 -13.05
CA SER A 10 -16.42 -9.03 -13.63
C SER A 10 -15.05 -9.59 -14.05
N LEU A 11 -14.15 -8.77 -14.58
CA LEU A 11 -12.79 -9.19 -14.93
C LEU A 11 -11.98 -9.53 -13.67
N VAL A 12 -12.10 -8.77 -12.58
CA VAL A 12 -11.43 -9.11 -11.31
C VAL A 12 -11.87 -10.49 -10.85
N ASP A 13 -13.17 -10.75 -10.83
CA ASP A 13 -13.71 -12.03 -10.40
C ASP A 13 -13.23 -13.16 -11.34
N LYS A 14 -13.28 -12.97 -12.66
CA LYS A 14 -12.77 -13.93 -13.64
C LYS A 14 -11.29 -14.27 -13.41
N TYR A 15 -10.44 -13.25 -13.23
CA TYR A 15 -9.01 -13.42 -13.02
C TYR A 15 -8.69 -14.11 -11.69
N GLN A 16 -9.46 -13.80 -10.64
CA GLN A 16 -9.35 -14.47 -9.35
C GLN A 16 -9.70 -15.96 -9.47
N HIS A 17 -10.85 -16.29 -10.07
CA HIS A 17 -11.31 -17.68 -10.22
C HIS A 17 -10.38 -18.51 -11.10
N ALA A 18 -9.80 -17.90 -12.14
CA ALA A 18 -8.82 -18.55 -13.01
C ALA A 18 -7.41 -18.64 -12.40
N GLY A 19 -7.19 -18.11 -11.19
CA GLY A 19 -5.89 -18.17 -10.51
C GLY A 19 -4.77 -17.39 -11.21
N ILE A 20 -5.11 -16.33 -11.95
CA ILE A 20 -4.13 -15.57 -12.75
C ILE A 20 -3.28 -14.64 -11.89
N PHE A 21 -3.86 -14.09 -10.80
CA PHE A 21 -3.11 -13.21 -9.90
C PHE A 21 -1.97 -13.96 -9.24
N ARG A 22 -0.86 -13.25 -8.99
CA ARG A 22 0.31 -13.84 -8.32
C ARG A 22 -0.05 -14.43 -6.97
N LYS A 23 -0.91 -13.73 -6.25
CA LYS A 23 -1.36 -14.08 -4.90
C LYS A 23 -2.75 -13.53 -4.67
N SER A 24 -3.63 -14.37 -4.11
CA SER A 24 -4.93 -13.96 -3.61
C SER A 24 -4.97 -14.22 -2.11
N CYS A 25 -5.18 -13.18 -1.31
CA CYS A 25 -5.20 -13.27 0.15
C CYS A 25 -6.60 -12.96 0.68
N ARG A 26 -7.10 -13.82 1.55
CA ARG A 26 -8.28 -13.52 2.35
C ARG A 26 -7.87 -12.88 3.67
N ILE A 27 -8.48 -11.76 4.04
CA ILE A 27 -8.22 -11.09 5.32
C ILE A 27 -9.54 -10.83 6.07
N PRO A 28 -9.55 -10.84 7.41
CA PRO A 28 -10.76 -10.52 8.17
C PRO A 28 -11.02 -9.01 8.23
N ASN A 29 -12.29 -8.58 8.34
CA ASN A 29 -12.63 -7.16 8.58
C ASN A 29 -12.44 -6.79 10.06
N ASN A 30 -11.19 -6.74 10.52
CA ASN A 30 -10.82 -6.34 11.87
C ASN A 30 -9.35 -5.85 11.90
N ILE A 31 -8.87 -5.56 13.10
CA ILE A 31 -7.49 -5.11 13.38
C ILE A 31 -6.42 -5.99 12.72
N PHE A 32 -6.63 -7.32 12.67
CA PHE A 32 -5.67 -8.23 12.04
C PHE A 32 -5.64 -8.07 10.52
N GLY A 33 -6.81 -7.95 9.90
CA GLY A 33 -6.88 -7.70 8.47
C GLY A 33 -6.30 -6.34 8.10
N SER A 34 -6.52 -5.31 8.91
CA SER A 34 -5.88 -4.00 8.73
C SER A 34 -4.35 -4.11 8.80
N ALA A 35 -3.81 -4.86 9.75
CA ALA A 35 -2.37 -5.11 9.86
C ALA A 35 -1.82 -5.92 8.68
N ASP A 36 -2.54 -6.96 8.24
CA ASP A 36 -2.18 -7.78 7.08
C ASP A 36 -2.18 -6.95 5.79
N TYR A 37 -3.20 -6.12 5.59
CA TYR A 37 -3.32 -5.22 4.45
C TYR A 37 -2.13 -4.26 4.38
N LEU A 38 -1.86 -3.52 5.46
CA LEU A 38 -0.76 -2.57 5.53
C LEU A 38 0.60 -3.25 5.32
N ALA A 39 0.79 -4.45 5.89
CA ALA A 39 2.02 -5.20 5.72
C ALA A 39 2.24 -5.68 4.27
N LEU A 40 1.18 -6.14 3.59
CA LEU A 40 1.24 -6.54 2.18
C LEU A 40 1.54 -5.36 1.26
N VAL A 41 0.94 -4.18 1.51
CA VAL A 41 1.22 -2.96 0.75
C VAL A 41 2.68 -2.51 0.94
N ALA A 42 3.17 -2.53 2.18
CA ALA A 42 4.56 -2.16 2.48
C ALA A 42 5.57 -3.13 1.83
N TYR A 43 5.33 -4.44 1.97
CA TYR A 43 6.24 -5.52 1.59
C TYR A 43 5.57 -6.55 0.66
N PRO A 44 5.32 -6.19 -0.60
CA PRO A 44 4.60 -7.07 -1.55
C PRO A 44 5.45 -8.25 -2.05
N SER A 45 6.78 -8.12 -2.03
CA SER A 45 7.67 -9.18 -2.55
C SER A 45 7.73 -10.38 -1.60
N ILE A 46 7.68 -11.59 -2.17
CA ILE A 46 7.88 -12.85 -1.43
C ILE A 46 9.25 -12.91 -0.73
N ARG A 47 10.26 -12.21 -1.28
CA ARG A 47 11.59 -12.10 -0.68
C ARG A 47 11.60 -11.24 0.59
N SER A 48 10.51 -10.54 0.88
CA SER A 48 10.34 -9.67 2.04
C SER A 48 9.36 -10.24 3.06
N ASP A 49 9.04 -11.54 3.00
CA ASP A 49 8.07 -12.18 3.88
C ASP A 49 8.41 -12.04 5.37
N GLU A 50 9.69 -12.17 5.74
CA GLU A 50 10.14 -11.95 7.12
C GLU A 50 9.90 -10.49 7.55
N LYS A 51 10.25 -9.51 6.70
CA LYS A 51 10.00 -8.08 6.97
C LYS A 51 8.50 -7.78 7.06
N ARG A 52 7.69 -8.43 6.23
CA ARG A 52 6.23 -8.34 6.23
C ARG A 52 5.66 -8.84 7.56
N SER A 53 6.06 -10.04 8.00
CA SER A 53 5.62 -10.60 9.28
C SER A 53 6.07 -9.73 10.46
N ASN A 54 7.34 -9.32 10.47
CA ASN A 54 7.88 -8.47 11.53
C ASN A 54 7.15 -7.12 11.62
N PHE A 55 6.78 -6.52 10.49
CA PHE A 55 6.03 -5.26 10.49
C PHE A 55 4.59 -5.45 10.98
N LYS A 56 3.90 -6.51 10.55
CA LYS A 56 2.58 -6.89 11.07
C LYS A 56 2.61 -7.08 12.59
N ASP A 57 3.52 -7.92 13.08
CA ASP A 57 3.64 -8.25 14.50
C ASP A 57 3.99 -7.02 15.35
N ALA A 58 4.79 -6.11 14.80
CA ALA A 58 5.12 -4.84 15.46
C ALA A 58 3.90 -3.92 15.61
N MET A 59 3.06 -3.80 14.58
CA MET A 59 1.84 -2.99 14.63
C MET A 59 0.86 -3.54 15.69
N LEU A 60 0.63 -4.85 15.69
CA LEU A 60 -0.24 -5.52 16.67
C LEU A 60 0.33 -5.45 18.09
N SER A 61 1.64 -5.61 18.25
CA SER A 61 2.32 -5.49 19.54
C SER A 61 2.25 -4.05 20.09
N ALA A 62 2.35 -3.04 19.23
CA ALA A 62 2.20 -1.64 19.61
C ALA A 62 0.79 -1.37 20.14
N LEU A 63 -0.24 -1.80 19.40
CA LEU A 63 -1.65 -1.68 19.79
C LEU A 63 -1.93 -2.35 21.14
N LEU A 64 -1.47 -3.60 21.31
CA LEU A 64 -1.65 -4.35 22.55
C LEU A 64 -1.01 -3.63 23.73
N LYS A 65 0.21 -3.11 23.58
CA LYS A 65 0.91 -2.37 24.64
C LYS A 65 0.19 -1.09 25.03
N GLU A 66 -0.28 -0.31 24.06
CA GLU A 66 -1.05 0.91 24.32
C GLU A 66 -2.34 0.56 25.07
N SER A 67 -3.08 -0.46 24.60
CA SER A 67 -4.33 -0.91 25.21
C SER A 67 -4.15 -1.41 26.65
N CYS A 68 -3.13 -2.23 26.90
CA CYS A 68 -2.83 -2.74 28.25
C CYS A 68 -2.39 -1.62 29.20
N LYS A 69 -1.63 -0.62 28.71
CA LYS A 69 -1.23 0.55 29.51
C LYS A 69 -2.46 1.35 29.94
N THR A 70 -3.37 1.64 29.02
CA THR A 70 -4.60 2.42 29.30
C THR A 70 -5.54 1.69 30.27
N ARG A 71 -5.62 0.36 30.17
CA ARG A 71 -6.52 -0.47 31.00
C ARG A 71 -5.89 -0.99 32.30
N GLY A 72 -4.63 -0.64 32.59
CA GLY A 72 -3.92 -1.14 33.79
C GLY A 72 -3.74 -2.65 33.84
N ILE A 73 -3.67 -3.32 32.68
CA ILE A 73 -3.59 -4.79 32.59
C ILE A 73 -2.21 -5.28 33.06
N ARG A 74 -2.19 -6.31 33.90
CA ARG A 74 -0.95 -6.89 34.44
C ARG A 74 -0.12 -7.57 33.34
N LYS A 75 1.20 -7.65 33.56
CA LYS A 75 2.15 -8.21 32.59
C LYS A 75 1.83 -9.66 32.17
N ALA A 76 1.38 -10.50 33.10
CA ALA A 76 1.03 -11.89 32.82
C ALA A 76 -0.19 -12.01 31.88
N ASP A 77 -1.22 -11.21 32.13
CA ASP A 77 -2.44 -11.17 31.30
C ASP A 77 -2.13 -10.65 29.89
N LYS A 78 -1.20 -9.70 29.78
CA LYS A 78 -0.71 -9.20 28.49
C LYS A 78 -0.04 -10.30 27.65
N THR A 79 0.78 -11.17 28.26
CA THR A 79 1.42 -12.28 27.56
C THR A 79 0.39 -13.28 27.04
N MET A 80 -0.63 -13.59 27.84
CA MET A 80 -1.76 -14.44 27.39
C MET A 80 -2.54 -13.79 26.24
N LEU A 81 -2.79 -12.48 26.31
CA LEU A 81 -3.43 -11.74 25.22
C LEU A 81 -2.58 -11.76 23.94
N ALA A 82 -1.27 -11.54 24.03
CA ALA A 82 -0.38 -11.61 22.87
C ALA A 82 -0.43 -12.98 22.18
N GLN A 83 -0.40 -14.07 22.95
CA GLN A 83 -0.51 -15.43 22.43
C GLN A 83 -1.88 -15.69 21.78
N ARG A 84 -2.97 -15.21 22.39
CA ARG A 84 -4.33 -15.31 21.80
C ARG A 84 -4.47 -14.52 20.50
N LEU A 85 -3.70 -13.45 20.32
CA LEU A 85 -3.62 -12.68 19.09
C LEU A 85 -2.63 -13.27 18.07
N GLY A 86 -2.06 -14.45 18.33
CA GLY A 86 -1.12 -15.11 17.41
C GLY A 86 0.26 -14.46 17.33
N LEU A 87 0.60 -13.57 18.27
CA LEU A 87 1.93 -12.96 18.33
C LEU A 87 2.93 -13.97 18.90
N SER A 88 3.91 -14.35 18.09
CA SER A 88 4.93 -15.36 18.44
C SER A 88 5.75 -14.97 19.68
N LYS A 89 5.90 -13.66 19.94
CA LYS A 89 6.61 -13.12 21.11
C LYS A 89 6.15 -11.70 21.40
N ASP A 90 6.06 -11.33 22.69
CA ASP A 90 5.91 -9.91 23.08
C ASP A 90 7.18 -9.15 22.67
N MET A 91 7.08 -8.36 21.60
CA MET A 91 8.19 -7.56 21.09
C MET A 91 8.53 -6.45 22.09
N ILE A 92 9.81 -6.14 22.29
CA ILE A 92 10.19 -4.96 23.09
C ILE A 92 9.93 -3.66 22.29
N TRP A 93 9.74 -2.52 22.97
CA TRP A 93 9.42 -1.25 22.30
C TRP A 93 10.45 -0.84 21.25
N ARG A 94 11.73 -1.09 21.51
CA ARG A 94 12.81 -0.84 20.55
C ARG A 94 12.62 -1.60 19.24
N ASP A 95 12.20 -2.86 19.32
CA ASP A 95 12.04 -3.71 18.13
C ASP A 95 10.76 -3.35 17.37
N ILE A 96 9.71 -2.96 18.10
CA ILE A 96 8.48 -2.38 17.53
C ILE A 96 8.81 -1.12 16.74
N ASP A 97 9.49 -0.16 17.37
CA ASP A 97 9.86 1.10 16.72
C ASP A 97 10.75 0.84 15.50
N ARG A 98 11.78 0.00 15.64
CA ARG A 98 12.65 -0.38 14.51
C ARG A 98 11.89 -1.01 13.35
N ALA A 99 10.87 -1.83 13.59
CA ALA A 99 10.08 -2.44 12.53
C ALA A 99 9.12 -1.44 11.86
N ILE A 100 8.51 -0.53 12.64
CA ILE A 100 7.56 0.47 12.15
C ILE A 100 8.29 1.63 11.45
N THR A 101 9.23 2.29 12.12
CA THR A 101 9.90 3.51 11.65
C THR A 101 11.23 3.22 10.97
N GLY A 102 11.91 2.14 11.36
CA GLY A 102 13.28 1.82 10.93
C GLY A 102 14.35 2.22 11.94
N GLY A 103 13.98 2.98 12.98
CA GLY A 103 14.93 3.61 13.89
C GLY A 103 15.98 4.42 13.11
N THR A 104 17.26 4.11 13.31
CA THR A 104 18.40 4.76 12.63
C THR A 104 18.81 4.10 11.31
N LYS A 105 18.09 3.08 10.83
CA LYS A 105 18.48 2.37 9.59
C LYS A 105 18.17 3.19 8.34
N LYS A 106 19.14 3.24 7.43
CA LYS A 106 19.01 3.87 6.10
C LYS A 106 17.81 3.35 5.29
N ASP A 107 17.54 2.05 5.38
CA ASP A 107 16.45 1.38 4.65
C ASP A 107 15.04 1.74 5.15
N GLY A 108 14.93 2.32 6.36
CA GLY A 108 13.69 2.60 7.07
C GLY A 108 12.87 1.36 7.46
N GLY A 109 11.75 1.61 8.15
CA GLY A 109 10.77 0.59 8.55
C GLY A 109 9.56 0.53 7.62
N GLY A 110 8.50 -0.15 8.04
CA GLY A 110 7.28 -0.31 7.26
C GLY A 110 6.61 1.01 6.89
N THR A 111 6.64 2.03 7.76
CA THR A 111 6.11 3.36 7.46
C THR A 111 6.82 4.00 6.27
N LYS A 112 8.16 3.93 6.21
CA LYS A 112 8.91 4.42 5.05
C LYS A 112 8.51 3.68 3.78
N LYS A 113 8.27 2.37 3.87
CA LYS A 113 7.85 1.57 2.71
C LYS A 113 6.45 1.92 2.25
N LEU A 114 5.53 2.25 3.15
CA LEU A 114 4.21 2.77 2.78
C LEU A 114 4.31 4.14 2.11
N ILE A 115 5.16 5.03 2.63
CA ILE A 115 5.46 6.32 2.00
C ILE A 115 6.01 6.10 0.58
N ASP A 116 6.97 5.18 0.39
CA ASP A 116 7.48 4.80 -0.94
C ASP A 116 6.34 4.35 -1.89
N ARG A 117 5.30 3.67 -1.38
CA ARG A 117 4.10 3.31 -2.16
C ARG A 117 3.24 4.52 -2.48
N PHE A 118 3.07 5.43 -1.52
CA PHE A 118 2.27 6.63 -1.71
C PHE A 118 2.86 7.49 -2.82
N HIS A 119 4.20 7.62 -2.87
CA HIS A 119 4.89 8.26 -4.00
C HIS A 119 4.49 7.61 -5.34
N SER A 120 4.44 6.28 -5.38
CA SER A 120 4.04 5.54 -6.60
C SER A 120 2.58 5.77 -6.96
N TYR A 121 1.69 5.88 -5.96
CA TYR A 121 0.30 6.27 -6.15
C TYR A 121 0.17 7.69 -6.73
N HIS A 122 0.94 8.67 -6.24
CA HIS A 122 0.88 10.03 -6.78
C HIS A 122 1.36 10.13 -8.22
N VAL A 123 2.43 9.42 -8.55
CA VAL A 123 2.90 9.30 -9.94
C VAL A 123 1.80 8.72 -10.82
N PHE A 124 1.17 7.63 -10.36
CA PHE A 124 0.10 6.98 -11.12
C PHE A 124 -1.12 7.91 -11.29
N ARG A 125 -1.59 8.56 -10.21
CA ARG A 125 -2.72 9.48 -10.24
C ARG A 125 -2.45 10.71 -11.12
N ALA A 126 -1.30 11.34 -10.95
CA ALA A 126 -0.94 12.53 -11.73
C ALA A 126 -0.81 12.20 -13.22
N TYR A 127 -0.31 11.01 -13.56
CA TYR A 127 -0.24 10.57 -14.95
C TYR A 127 -1.62 10.28 -15.53
N ASP A 128 -2.52 9.65 -14.76
CA ASP A 128 -3.91 9.44 -15.18
C ASP A 128 -4.65 10.77 -15.41
N SER A 129 -4.43 11.77 -14.55
CA SER A 129 -4.95 13.12 -14.76
C SER A 129 -4.38 13.76 -16.02
N ALA A 130 -3.06 13.70 -16.23
CA ALA A 130 -2.41 14.25 -17.42
C ALA A 130 -2.90 13.61 -18.73
N LEU A 131 -3.22 12.31 -18.71
CA LEU A 131 -3.84 11.62 -19.85
C LEU A 131 -5.29 12.05 -20.07
N SER A 132 -6.03 12.32 -19.01
CA SER A 132 -7.44 12.76 -19.09
C SER A 132 -7.55 14.20 -19.58
N ASP A 133 -6.58 15.04 -19.23
CA ASP A 133 -6.53 16.47 -19.57
C ASP A 133 -5.81 16.75 -20.91
N ASP A 134 -5.39 15.70 -21.64
CA ASP A 134 -4.57 15.81 -22.87
C ASP A 134 -3.32 16.70 -22.69
N ALA A 135 -2.73 16.69 -21.49
CA ALA A 135 -1.65 17.60 -21.10
C ALA A 135 -0.31 17.30 -21.80
N ASN A 136 -0.23 16.26 -22.66
CA ASN A 136 0.96 15.82 -23.38
C ASN A 136 2.19 15.56 -22.48
N LEU A 137 1.98 15.22 -21.21
CA LEU A 137 3.06 14.86 -20.29
C LEU A 137 3.42 13.38 -20.43
N THR A 138 4.72 13.11 -20.55
CA THR A 138 5.25 11.75 -20.48
C THR A 138 5.25 11.24 -19.03
N PHE A 139 5.21 9.92 -18.87
CA PHE A 139 5.30 9.30 -17.55
C PHE A 139 6.61 9.66 -16.81
N GLU A 140 7.70 9.90 -17.55
CA GLU A 140 8.99 10.30 -16.98
C GLU A 140 8.98 11.74 -16.45
N GLN A 141 8.29 12.65 -17.13
CA GLN A 141 8.10 14.03 -16.65
C GLN A 141 7.30 14.04 -15.34
N VAL A 142 6.18 13.31 -15.29
CA VAL A 142 5.38 13.18 -14.06
C VAL A 142 6.19 12.56 -12.92
N LEU A 143 7.01 11.54 -13.22
CA LEU A 143 7.94 10.96 -12.25
C LEU A 143 8.92 12.01 -11.70
N GLY A 144 9.50 12.85 -12.55
CA GLY A 144 10.45 13.90 -12.16
C GLY A 144 9.83 14.97 -11.27
N GLU A 145 8.62 15.42 -11.60
CA GLU A 145 7.88 16.43 -10.83
C GLU A 145 7.49 15.91 -9.45
N ILE A 146 6.83 14.75 -9.38
CA ILE A 146 6.45 14.13 -8.11
C ILE A 146 7.70 13.84 -7.27
N SER A 147 8.81 13.44 -7.90
CA SER A 147 10.04 13.22 -7.15
C SER A 147 10.55 14.45 -6.42
N THR A 148 10.45 15.61 -7.06
CA THR A 148 10.93 16.87 -6.50
C THR A 148 10.06 17.28 -5.32
N ALA A 149 8.74 17.07 -5.42
CA ALA A 149 7.81 17.36 -4.34
C ALA A 149 8.03 16.51 -3.07
N TYR A 150 8.64 15.32 -3.21
CA TYR A 150 8.93 14.41 -2.11
C TYR A 150 10.36 14.53 -1.56
N GLU A 151 11.17 15.45 -2.08
CA GLU A 151 12.46 15.79 -1.45
C GLU A 151 12.21 16.61 -0.19
N SER A 152 12.71 16.11 0.95
CA SER A 152 12.80 16.94 2.15
C SER A 152 13.92 17.96 1.96
N GLN A 153 13.72 19.19 2.44
CA GLN A 153 14.73 20.27 2.42
C GLN A 153 16.09 19.89 3.08
N GLN A 154 16.15 18.77 3.79
CA GLN A 154 17.34 18.27 4.50
C GLN A 154 18.10 17.16 3.76
N SER A 155 17.60 16.69 2.61
CA SER A 155 18.28 15.68 1.80
C SER A 155 19.37 16.36 0.96
N LYS A 156 20.56 15.77 0.87
CA LYS A 156 21.53 16.16 -0.17
C LYS A 156 20.81 16.07 -1.50
N VAL A 157 20.76 17.16 -2.26
CA VAL A 157 20.20 17.20 -3.61
C VAL A 157 20.89 16.11 -4.41
N SER A 158 20.21 14.98 -4.59
CA SER A 158 20.68 13.93 -5.48
C SER A 158 20.52 14.44 -6.89
N ASP A 159 21.46 14.10 -7.76
CA ASP A 159 21.31 14.41 -9.17
C ASP A 159 19.98 13.84 -9.72
N SER A 160 19.35 14.62 -10.60
CA SER A 160 18.00 14.40 -11.11
C SER A 160 17.83 13.03 -11.79
N GLU A 161 18.87 12.54 -12.46
CA GLU A 161 18.88 11.23 -13.12
C GLU A 161 18.83 10.09 -12.10
N THR A 162 19.71 10.15 -11.09
CA THR A 162 19.77 9.16 -10.00
C THR A 162 18.42 9.07 -9.27
N ARG A 163 17.76 10.22 -9.12
CA ARG A 163 16.46 10.32 -8.47
C ARG A 163 15.35 9.66 -9.29
N ILE A 164 15.28 9.94 -10.60
CA ILE A 164 14.33 9.32 -11.52
C ILE A 164 14.55 7.80 -11.56
N GLU A 165 15.79 7.32 -11.60
CA GLU A 165 16.10 5.89 -11.57
C GLU A 165 15.63 5.20 -10.28
N ASN A 166 15.89 5.84 -9.13
CA ASN A 166 15.43 5.34 -7.84
C ASN A 166 13.90 5.22 -7.80
N LEU A 167 13.17 6.22 -8.32
CA LEU A 167 11.72 6.16 -8.41
C LEU A 167 11.21 5.14 -9.41
N LYS A 168 11.83 5.00 -10.59
CA LYS A 168 11.50 3.92 -11.54
C LYS A 168 11.60 2.57 -10.84
N ARG A 169 12.64 2.35 -10.02
CA ARG A 169 12.80 1.13 -9.21
C ARG A 169 11.70 1.01 -8.14
N THR A 170 11.42 2.07 -7.40
CA THR A 170 10.36 2.08 -6.38
C THR A 170 8.99 1.80 -6.99
N PHE A 171 8.62 2.48 -8.07
CA PHE A 171 7.38 2.27 -8.81
C PHE A 171 7.27 0.83 -9.28
N ARG A 172 8.32 0.25 -9.87
CA ARG A 172 8.34 -1.16 -10.29
C ARG A 172 8.03 -2.13 -9.15
N GLN A 173 8.53 -1.84 -7.94
CA GLN A 173 8.27 -2.63 -6.74
C GLN A 173 6.85 -2.43 -6.17
N SER A 174 6.23 -1.28 -6.46
CA SER A 174 4.87 -0.94 -6.01
C SER A 174 3.79 -1.52 -6.92
N ARG A 175 4.08 -1.78 -8.20
CA ARG A 175 3.09 -2.30 -9.18
C ARG A 175 2.21 -3.45 -8.68
N PRO A 176 2.73 -4.49 -7.99
CA PRO A 176 1.91 -5.59 -7.46
C PRO A 176 0.74 -5.16 -6.56
N VAL A 177 0.88 -4.01 -5.89
CA VAL A 177 -0.03 -3.51 -4.85
C VAL A 177 -0.43 -2.06 -5.09
N LEU A 178 -0.30 -1.56 -6.32
CA LEU A 178 -0.61 -0.16 -6.64
C LEU A 178 -2.11 0.13 -6.46
N HIS A 179 -2.97 -0.79 -6.88
CA HIS A 179 -4.42 -0.73 -6.65
C HIS A 179 -4.78 -0.73 -5.15
N LEU A 180 -4.12 -1.55 -4.33
CA LEU A 180 -4.28 -1.52 -2.87
C LEU A 180 -3.79 -0.20 -2.26
N THR A 181 -2.69 0.35 -2.78
CA THR A 181 -2.17 1.64 -2.32
C THR A 181 -3.17 2.76 -2.62
N TRP A 182 -3.84 2.69 -3.78
CA TRP A 182 -4.91 3.64 -4.12
C TRP A 182 -6.06 3.58 -3.13
N GLY A 183 -6.63 2.39 -2.90
CA GLY A 183 -7.72 2.23 -1.93
C GLY A 183 -7.33 2.67 -0.51
N LEU A 184 -6.07 2.43 -0.12
CA LEU A 184 -5.52 2.89 1.16
C LEU A 184 -5.48 4.41 1.28
N VAL A 185 -4.93 5.10 0.27
CA VAL A 185 -4.79 6.56 0.30
C VAL A 185 -6.16 7.23 0.30
N GLU A 186 -7.08 6.80 -0.56
CA GLU A 186 -8.41 7.42 -0.66
C GLU A 186 -9.25 7.18 0.60
N SER A 187 -9.26 5.96 1.15
CA SER A 187 -9.95 5.69 2.42
C SER A 187 -9.37 6.49 3.59
N PHE A 188 -8.05 6.70 3.62
CA PHE A 188 -7.41 7.52 4.65
C PHE A 188 -7.75 9.01 4.51
N LYS A 189 -7.92 9.53 3.29
CA LYS A 189 -8.40 10.91 3.07
C LYS A 189 -9.81 11.09 3.65
N LEU A 190 -10.72 10.14 3.40
CA LEU A 190 -12.08 10.18 3.94
C LEU A 190 -12.11 10.17 5.48
N LYS A 191 -11.11 9.54 6.10
CA LYS A 191 -10.93 9.54 7.56
C LYS A 191 -10.19 10.78 8.11
N GLY A 192 -9.70 11.67 7.24
CA GLY A 192 -8.86 12.80 7.62
C GLY A 192 -7.47 12.40 8.11
N TRP A 193 -6.99 11.21 7.77
CA TRP A 193 -5.67 10.70 8.17
C TRP A 193 -4.57 10.94 7.14
N ALA A 194 -4.97 11.28 5.92
CA ALA A 194 -4.10 11.76 4.88
C ALA A 194 -4.52 13.17 4.45
N THR A 195 -3.56 13.98 4.00
CA THR A 195 -3.86 15.28 3.35
C THR A 195 -4.60 15.06 2.03
N ASP A 196 -5.15 16.13 1.44
CA ASP A 196 -5.72 16.09 0.09
C ASP A 196 -4.72 15.59 -0.95
N THR A 197 -3.44 15.91 -0.72
CA THR A 197 -2.29 15.43 -1.48
C THR A 197 -1.86 14.01 -1.10
N GLY A 198 -2.63 13.27 -0.29
CA GLY A 198 -2.45 11.85 0.05
C GLY A 198 -1.29 11.52 0.99
N GLN A 199 -0.66 12.52 1.62
CA GLN A 199 0.44 12.31 2.57
C GLN A 199 -0.11 11.90 3.95
N LEU A 200 0.51 10.92 4.61
CA LEU A 200 0.10 10.47 5.95
C LEU A 200 0.32 11.58 7.00
N CYS A 201 -0.75 12.06 7.62
CA CYS A 201 -0.68 13.07 8.69
C CYS A 201 -0.32 12.47 10.05
N TYR A 202 -0.71 11.21 10.29
CA TYR A 202 -0.63 10.57 11.62
C TYR A 202 0.06 9.19 11.59
N GLY A 203 0.73 8.86 10.49
CA GLY A 203 1.33 7.54 10.26
C GLY A 203 0.28 6.43 10.18
N VAL A 204 0.68 5.19 10.50
CA VAL A 204 -0.20 4.00 10.39
C VAL A 204 -1.01 3.70 11.65
N LYS A 205 -0.75 4.41 12.75
CA LYS A 205 -1.38 4.08 14.04
C LYS A 205 -2.91 4.18 14.03
N PRO A 206 -3.54 5.26 13.52
CA PRO A 206 -5.00 5.35 13.52
C PRO A 206 -5.67 4.19 12.77
N ALA A 207 -5.07 3.77 11.66
CA ALA A 207 -5.57 2.70 10.82
C ALA A 207 -5.54 1.30 11.46
N ILE A 208 -4.70 1.11 12.48
CA ILE A 208 -4.67 -0.15 13.25
C ILE A 208 -5.71 -0.13 14.38
N HIS A 209 -5.96 1.05 14.97
CA HIS A 209 -6.92 1.19 16.06
C HIS A 209 -8.38 1.18 15.58
N ASP A 210 -8.63 1.74 14.40
CA ASP A 210 -9.94 1.75 13.76
C ASP A 210 -9.85 1.02 12.41
N PRO A 211 -10.35 -0.23 12.31
CA PRO A 211 -10.32 -0.99 11.05
C PRO A 211 -11.45 -0.60 10.08
N SER A 212 -12.33 0.35 10.42
CA SER A 212 -13.52 0.68 9.62
C SER A 212 -13.23 1.27 8.22
N TRP A 213 -11.98 1.68 7.95
CA TRP A 213 -11.54 2.10 6.61
C TRP A 213 -11.33 0.91 5.65
N LEU A 214 -11.13 -0.30 6.17
CA LEU A 214 -10.68 -1.45 5.39
C LEU A 214 -11.68 -1.90 4.31
N PRO A 215 -13.00 -1.96 4.57
CA PRO A 215 -13.97 -2.31 3.52
C PRO A 215 -13.91 -1.35 2.33
N GLU A 216 -13.94 -0.05 2.60
CA GLU A 216 -13.90 0.97 1.55
C GLU A 216 -12.58 0.96 0.79
N ALA A 217 -11.45 0.73 1.46
CA ALA A 217 -10.17 0.55 0.80
C ALA A 217 -10.18 -0.64 -0.17
N LEU A 218 -10.80 -1.76 0.21
CA LEU A 218 -10.89 -2.94 -0.65
C LEU A 218 -11.82 -2.72 -1.84
N ASP A 219 -12.96 -2.06 -1.64
CA ASP A 219 -13.90 -1.73 -2.72
C ASP A 219 -13.23 -0.83 -3.76
N LEU A 220 -12.57 0.25 -3.31
CA LEU A 220 -11.83 1.15 -4.19
C LEU A 220 -10.67 0.43 -4.89
N ALA A 221 -9.93 -0.41 -4.17
CA ALA A 221 -8.86 -1.20 -4.77
C ALA A 221 -9.37 -2.19 -5.82
N LYS A 222 -10.54 -2.80 -5.61
CA LYS A 222 -11.19 -3.70 -6.56
C LYS A 222 -11.60 -2.95 -7.83
N ILE A 223 -12.19 -1.77 -7.69
CA ILE A 223 -12.56 -0.92 -8.83
C ILE A 223 -11.32 -0.53 -9.64
N VAL A 224 -10.27 -0.02 -8.98
CA VAL A 224 -9.03 0.39 -9.65
C VAL A 224 -8.37 -0.78 -10.39
N LEU A 225 -8.30 -1.95 -9.75
CA LEU A 225 -7.77 -3.16 -10.40
C LEU A 225 -8.63 -3.56 -11.60
N GLY A 226 -9.96 -3.49 -11.48
CA GLY A 226 -10.88 -3.77 -12.57
C GLY A 226 -10.66 -2.88 -13.79
N LEU A 227 -10.53 -1.57 -13.58
CA LEU A 227 -10.21 -0.62 -14.66
C LEU A 227 -8.86 -0.93 -15.32
N GLN A 228 -7.83 -1.25 -14.53
CA GLN A 228 -6.53 -1.68 -15.07
C GLN A 228 -6.62 -2.98 -15.90
N LEU A 229 -7.49 -3.93 -15.51
CA LEU A 229 -7.73 -5.15 -16.27
C LEU A 229 -8.47 -4.88 -17.58
N VAL A 230 -9.46 -3.97 -17.59
CA VAL A 230 -10.16 -3.55 -18.82
C VAL A 230 -9.16 -2.97 -19.82
N GLU A 231 -8.30 -2.06 -19.38
CA GLU A 231 -7.25 -1.48 -20.23
C GLU A 231 -6.28 -2.53 -20.75
N TYR A 232 -5.89 -3.48 -19.89
CA TYR A 232 -4.99 -4.57 -20.26
C TYR A 232 -5.56 -5.49 -21.32
N GLU A 233 -6.83 -5.90 -21.19
CA GLU A 233 -7.52 -6.72 -22.18
C GLU A 233 -7.76 -5.96 -23.49
N SER A 234 -8.14 -4.68 -23.41
CA SER A 234 -8.27 -3.81 -24.59
C SER A 234 -6.94 -3.69 -25.35
N ALA A 235 -5.82 -3.52 -24.63
CA ALA A 235 -4.50 -3.44 -25.25
C ALA A 235 -4.07 -4.77 -25.90
N LYS A 236 -4.47 -5.93 -25.34
CA LYS A 236 -4.24 -7.24 -25.97
C LYS A 236 -5.01 -7.41 -27.27
N LEU A 237 -6.25 -6.95 -27.32
CA LEU A 237 -7.11 -7.07 -28.50
C LEU A 237 -6.70 -6.08 -29.61
N ASN A 238 -6.41 -4.84 -29.23
CA ASN A 238 -6.21 -3.73 -30.17
C ASN A 238 -4.73 -3.43 -30.46
N GLY A 239 -3.79 -4.07 -29.75
CA GLY A 239 -2.35 -3.86 -29.89
C GLY A 239 -1.82 -2.52 -29.36
N LYS A 240 -2.71 -1.61 -28.89
CA LYS A 240 -2.36 -0.27 -28.41
C LYS A 240 -2.48 -0.18 -26.89
N ARG A 241 -1.39 0.19 -26.21
CA ARG A 241 -1.40 0.49 -24.77
C ARG A 241 -1.78 1.96 -24.56
N LEU A 242 -2.73 2.20 -23.67
CA LEU A 242 -3.14 3.55 -23.27
C LEU A 242 -2.14 4.19 -22.30
N ARG A 243 -1.63 3.39 -21.35
CA ARG A 243 -0.65 3.85 -20.36
C ARG A 243 0.77 3.37 -20.71
N SER A 244 1.76 4.25 -20.46
CA SER A 244 3.17 3.96 -20.73
C SER A 244 3.82 3.01 -19.71
N HIS A 245 3.25 2.85 -18.51
CA HIS A 245 3.83 1.95 -17.50
C HIS A 245 3.34 0.50 -17.68
N LYS A 246 4.21 -0.47 -17.36
CA LYS A 246 3.87 -1.90 -17.43
C LYS A 246 2.84 -2.26 -16.36
N PHE A 247 1.73 -2.87 -16.78
CA PHE A 247 0.79 -3.61 -15.95
C PHE A 247 0.81 -5.10 -16.33
N ASP A 248 0.75 -5.98 -15.33
CA ASP A 248 0.84 -7.42 -15.51
C ASP A 248 0.02 -8.14 -14.42
N PRO A 249 -1.10 -8.78 -14.77
CA PRO A 249 -1.94 -9.49 -13.81
C PRO A 249 -1.19 -10.56 -13.00
N GLN A 250 -0.15 -11.18 -13.56
CA GLN A 250 0.65 -12.20 -12.87
C GLN A 250 1.62 -11.62 -11.82
N GLU A 251 1.73 -10.30 -11.73
CA GLU A 251 2.44 -9.61 -10.64
C GLU A 251 1.51 -9.24 -9.48
N ILE A 252 0.18 -9.24 -9.69
CA ILE A 252 -0.81 -8.65 -8.77
C ILE A 252 -1.00 -9.48 -7.50
N ILE A 253 -1.09 -8.77 -6.38
CA ILE A 253 -1.55 -9.30 -5.08
C ILE A 253 -2.97 -8.81 -4.87
N TYR A 254 -3.94 -9.72 -4.97
CA TYR A 254 -5.34 -9.44 -4.72
C TYR A 254 -5.69 -9.73 -3.26
N ILE A 255 -6.49 -8.86 -2.63
CA ILE A 255 -6.99 -9.01 -1.27
C ILE A 255 -8.52 -8.98 -1.28
N HIS A 256 -9.16 -9.86 -0.51
CA HIS A 256 -10.61 -9.93 -0.32
C HIS A 256 -10.97 -10.36 1.12
N PHE A 257 -12.25 -10.23 1.48
CA PHE A 257 -12.80 -10.68 2.76
C PHE A 257 -13.16 -12.17 2.81
#